data_AF-A0A800DS74-F1
#
_entry.id   AF-A0A800DS74-F1
#
_cell.length_a   1.000
_cell.length_b   1.000
_cell.length_c   1.000
_cell.angle_alpha   90.00
_cell.angle_beta   90.00
_cell.angle_gamma   90.00
#
_symmetry.space_group_name_H-M   'P 1'
#
loop_
_entity.id
_entity.type
_entity.pdbx_description
1 polymer ?
#
loop_
_entity_poly.entity_id
_entity_poly.type
_entity_poly.pdbx_seq_one_letter_code
_entity_poly.pdbx_strand_id
1 'polypeptide(L)'
;MTPRQKRTRKAREVEHVSWIEQEFETLSLLYNAGADVPRPFAQSETAILMEYIGDEQSPAPLLRDVILAPEEVEPLFELLFENIRIWLACNRVHADLSPYNILYWDGVLKIIDFPQSVDPRVNRNAYTLLQRDIKNICRYWARYGIRRDALELANDLYECWLHRVGIPNPLPRR
;
A
#
# COMPACT_ATOMS: atom_id res chain seq x y z
N MET A 1 -4.47 -11.17 -36.51
CA MET A 1 -3.37 -10.57 -35.73
C MET A 1 -3.49 -9.06 -35.78
N THR A 2 -3.99 -8.44 -34.72
CA THR A 2 -4.05 -6.97 -34.61
C THR A 2 -2.65 -6.41 -34.31
N PRO A 3 -2.19 -5.34 -34.97
CA PRO A 3 -0.86 -4.79 -34.74
C PRO A 3 -0.83 -4.06 -33.39
N ARG A 4 0.11 -4.47 -32.52
CA ARG A 4 0.42 -3.79 -31.24
C ARG A 4 0.98 -2.40 -31.57
N GLN A 5 0.20 -1.34 -31.36
CA GLN A 5 0.64 0.04 -31.56
C GLN A 5 1.87 0.32 -30.68
N LYS A 6 3.00 0.66 -31.30
CA LYS A 6 4.21 1.10 -30.59
C LYS A 6 3.94 2.49 -29.99
N ARG A 7 3.91 2.58 -28.65
CA ARG A 7 3.80 3.84 -27.91
C ARG A 7 4.99 4.76 -28.20
N THR A 8 4.71 6.04 -28.47
CA THR A 8 5.70 7.07 -28.83
C THR A 8 6.41 7.65 -27.60
N ARG A 9 7.61 8.22 -27.76
CA ARG A 9 8.43 8.78 -26.65
C ARG A 9 7.66 9.81 -25.81
N LYS A 10 6.92 10.69 -26.47
CA LYS A 10 6.08 11.72 -25.85
C LYS A 10 4.96 11.14 -24.98
N ALA A 11 4.39 9.99 -25.34
CA ALA A 11 3.38 9.31 -24.52
C ALA A 11 4.00 8.74 -23.23
N ARG A 12 5.26 8.25 -23.29
CA ARG A 12 5.97 7.76 -22.10
C ARG A 12 6.37 8.88 -21.15
N GLU A 13 6.80 10.03 -21.68
CA GLU A 13 7.13 11.23 -20.89
C GLU A 13 5.90 11.74 -20.13
N VAL A 14 4.74 11.84 -20.78
CA VAL A 14 3.48 12.27 -20.13
C VAL A 14 2.97 11.23 -19.12
N GLU A 15 3.04 9.93 -19.44
CA GLU A 15 2.72 8.87 -18.47
C GLU A 15 3.59 9.02 -17.22
N HIS A 16 4.91 9.19 -17.37
CA HIS A 16 5.86 9.29 -16.26
C HIS A 16 5.60 10.49 -15.33
N VAL A 17 5.32 11.68 -15.88
CA VAL A 17 4.99 12.87 -15.07
C VAL A 17 3.70 12.66 -14.28
N SER A 18 2.69 12.07 -14.90
CA SER A 18 1.41 11.78 -14.23
C SER A 18 1.54 10.79 -13.08
N TRP A 19 2.47 9.83 -13.15
CA TRP A 19 2.72 8.90 -12.04
C TRP A 19 3.39 9.60 -10.84
N ILE A 20 4.35 10.51 -11.08
CA ILE A 20 5.04 11.24 -10.01
C ILE A 20 4.06 12.13 -9.23
N GLU A 21 3.21 12.87 -9.95
CA GLU A 21 2.18 13.71 -9.31
C GLU A 21 1.22 12.87 -8.46
N GLN A 22 0.70 11.78 -9.04
CA GLN A 22 -0.22 10.87 -8.35
C GLN A 22 0.40 10.24 -7.09
N GLU A 23 1.67 9.84 -7.16
CA GLU A 23 2.39 9.23 -6.03
C GLU A 23 2.63 10.24 -4.92
N PHE A 24 3.09 11.46 -5.25
CA PHE A 24 3.29 12.52 -4.27
C PHE A 24 1.99 12.94 -3.57
N GLU A 25 0.91 13.08 -4.34
CA GLU A 25 -0.42 13.38 -3.79
C GLU A 25 -0.90 12.26 -2.85
N THR A 26 -0.68 11.00 -3.24
CA THR A 26 -1.07 9.85 -2.42
C THR A 26 -0.24 9.77 -1.15
N LEU A 27 1.09 9.89 -1.23
CA LEU A 27 1.95 9.93 -0.05
C LEU A 27 1.58 11.09 0.88
N SER A 28 1.27 12.27 0.33
CA SER A 28 0.89 13.45 1.11
C SER A 28 -0.44 13.23 1.83
N LEU A 29 -1.44 12.67 1.12
CA LEU A 29 -2.73 12.32 1.69
C LEU A 29 -2.59 11.32 2.84
N LEU A 30 -1.82 10.25 2.63
CA LEU A 30 -1.66 9.17 3.61
C LEU A 30 -0.84 9.63 4.83
N TYR A 31 0.25 10.37 4.61
CA TYR A 31 1.04 10.95 5.69
C TYR A 31 0.21 11.88 6.58
N ASN A 32 -0.57 12.78 5.97
CA ASN A 32 -1.44 13.70 6.71
C ASN A 32 -2.58 13.00 7.46
N ALA A 33 -2.97 11.80 7.01
CA ALA A 33 -3.95 10.94 7.69
C ALA A 33 -3.33 10.11 8.82
N GLY A 34 -2.02 10.21 9.06
CA GLY A 34 -1.31 9.48 10.10
C GLY A 34 -0.85 8.09 9.70
N ALA A 35 -0.81 7.77 8.40
CA ALA A 35 -0.23 6.51 7.93
C ALA A 35 1.30 6.54 8.05
N ASP A 36 1.88 5.37 8.30
CA ASP A 36 3.31 5.12 8.31
C ASP A 36 3.88 5.01 6.89
N VAL A 37 3.93 6.15 6.22
CA VAL A 37 4.62 6.32 4.94
C VAL A 37 5.78 7.31 5.13
N PRO A 38 6.78 7.33 4.23
CA PRO A 38 7.79 8.39 4.24
C PRO A 38 7.12 9.75 4.03
N ARG A 39 7.49 10.75 4.84
CA ARG A 39 7.01 12.12 4.65
C ARG A 39 7.43 12.66 3.28
N PRO A 40 6.52 13.02 2.38
CA PRO A 40 6.89 13.73 1.16
C PRO A 40 7.20 15.20 1.48
N PHE A 41 8.26 15.74 0.86
CA PHE A 41 8.69 17.14 1.04
C PHE A 41 8.43 17.99 -0.21
N ALA A 42 8.77 17.47 -1.38
CA ALA A 42 8.59 18.16 -2.66
C ALA A 42 8.56 17.16 -3.82
N GLN A 43 8.11 17.61 -4.99
CA GLN A 43 8.21 16.86 -6.25
C GLN A 43 8.78 17.76 -7.36
N SER A 44 9.37 17.13 -8.36
CA SER A 44 9.67 17.70 -9.67
C SER A 44 8.91 16.93 -10.76
N GLU A 45 9.10 17.26 -12.03
CA GLU A 45 8.53 16.50 -13.15
C GLU A 45 9.00 15.03 -13.20
N THR A 46 10.11 14.71 -12.54
CA THR A 46 10.78 13.40 -12.69
C THR A 46 11.10 12.69 -11.37
N ALA A 47 10.93 13.35 -10.22
CA ALA A 47 11.32 12.78 -8.93
C ALA A 47 10.49 13.33 -7.76
N ILE A 48 10.46 12.55 -6.68
CA ILE A 48 9.89 12.93 -5.38
C ILE A 48 11.03 13.02 -4.36
N LEU A 49 11.07 14.13 -3.62
CA LEU A 49 11.88 14.29 -2.41
C LEU A 49 11.03 13.90 -1.20
N MET A 50 11.50 12.95 -0.40
CA MET A 50 10.79 12.43 0.77
C MET A 50 11.75 12.06 1.90
N GLU A 51 11.18 11.71 3.05
CA GLU A 51 11.87 11.23 4.24
C GLU A 51 12.80 10.05 3.93
N TYR A 52 14.03 10.17 4.37
CA TYR A 52 14.98 9.07 4.33
C TYR A 52 14.75 8.17 5.55
N ILE A 53 14.54 6.87 5.31
CA ILE A 53 14.34 5.87 6.37
C ILE A 53 15.62 5.05 6.49
N GLY A 54 16.25 5.09 7.66
CA GLY A 54 17.54 4.48 7.92
C GLY A 54 18.39 5.37 8.84
N ASP A 55 19.70 5.14 8.83
CA ASP A 55 20.68 5.94 9.55
C ASP A 55 21.83 6.41 8.65
N GLU A 56 22.87 6.98 9.27
CA GLU A 56 24.08 7.43 8.58
C GLU A 56 24.84 6.29 7.90
N GLN A 57 24.63 5.03 8.31
CA GLN A 57 25.37 3.87 7.81
C GLN A 57 24.64 3.20 6.65
N SER A 58 23.31 3.11 6.72
CA SER A 58 22.52 2.34 5.76
C SER A 58 21.05 2.77 5.66
N PRO A 59 20.42 2.56 4.48
CA PRO A 59 18.98 2.67 4.36
C PRO A 59 18.30 1.52 5.11
N ALA A 60 17.05 1.75 5.52
CA ALA A 60 16.26 0.71 6.14
C ALA A 60 16.07 -0.50 5.21
N PRO A 61 16.24 -1.74 5.71
CA PRO A 61 16.01 -2.93 4.92
C PRO A 61 14.52 -3.08 4.57
N LEU A 62 14.26 -3.79 3.47
CA LEU A 62 12.93 -4.27 3.15
C LEU A 62 12.50 -5.31 4.19
N LEU A 63 11.24 -5.29 4.61
CA LEU A 63 10.65 -6.22 5.56
C LEU A 63 10.83 -7.70 5.17
N ARG A 64 10.89 -7.98 3.85
CA ARG A 64 11.21 -9.32 3.32
C ARG A 64 12.53 -9.86 3.88
N ASP A 65 13.54 -9.00 3.98
CA ASP A 65 14.94 -9.33 4.27
C ASP A 65 15.25 -9.27 5.77
N VAL A 66 14.26 -8.93 6.60
CA VAL A 66 14.38 -8.85 8.06
C VAL A 66 13.87 -10.13 8.72
N ILE A 67 14.58 -10.54 9.78
CA ILE A 67 14.10 -11.55 10.73
C ILE A 67 13.61 -10.81 11.97
N LEU A 68 12.29 -10.78 12.15
CA LEU A 68 11.65 -10.11 13.29
C LEU A 68 11.82 -10.92 14.57
N ALA A 69 11.97 -10.22 15.70
CA ALA A 69 11.93 -10.86 17.01
C ALA A 69 10.48 -11.30 17.34
N PRO A 70 10.26 -12.41 18.08
CA PRO A 70 8.93 -12.92 18.38
C PRO A 70 7.98 -11.87 19.00
N GLU A 71 8.50 -11.00 19.84
CA GLU A 71 7.77 -9.92 20.51
C GLU A 71 7.29 -8.81 19.58
N GLU A 72 7.91 -8.65 18.41
CA GLU A 72 7.57 -7.61 17.41
C GLU A 72 6.51 -8.09 16.42
N VAL A 73 6.35 -9.41 16.28
CA VAL A 73 5.54 -10.02 15.22
C VAL A 73 4.07 -9.56 15.26
N GLU A 74 3.39 -9.72 16.40
CA GLU A 74 1.98 -9.34 16.51
C GLU A 74 1.79 -7.81 16.46
N PRO A 75 2.59 -6.99 17.18
CA PRO A 75 2.49 -5.53 17.09
C PRO A 75 2.66 -4.98 15.67
N LEU A 76 3.65 -5.46 14.91
CA LEU A 76 3.90 -5.01 13.55
C LEU A 76 2.82 -5.48 12.57
N PHE A 77 2.27 -6.68 12.78
CA PHE A 77 1.11 -7.15 12.04
C PHE A 77 -0.09 -6.23 12.23
N GLU A 78 -0.45 -5.92 13.48
CA GLU A 78 -1.58 -5.03 13.79
C GLU A 78 -1.35 -3.60 13.28
N LEU A 79 -0.12 -3.08 13.40
CA LEU A 79 0.27 -1.77 12.85
C LEU A 79 0.06 -1.70 11.33
N LEU A 80 0.43 -2.76 10.60
CA LEU A 80 0.23 -2.80 9.15
C LEU A 80 -1.27 -2.82 8.78
N PHE A 81 -2.10 -3.53 9.53
CA PHE A 81 -3.55 -3.54 9.30
C PHE A 81 -4.20 -2.21 9.67
N GLU A 82 -3.70 -1.50 10.68
CA GLU A 82 -4.13 -0.14 10.98
C GLU A 82 -3.81 0.82 9.83
N ASN A 83 -2.61 0.71 9.26
CA ASN A 83 -2.25 1.45 8.06
C ASN A 83 -3.21 1.17 6.89
N ILE A 84 -3.55 -0.09 6.64
CA ILE A 84 -4.52 -0.44 5.59
C ILE A 84 -5.90 0.20 5.86
N ARG A 85 -6.35 0.27 7.11
CA ARG A 85 -7.60 0.96 7.48
C ARG A 85 -7.53 2.46 7.20
N ILE A 86 -6.40 3.10 7.52
CA ILE A 86 -6.16 4.52 7.20
C ILE A 86 -6.22 4.74 5.68
N TRP A 87 -5.55 3.90 4.89
CA TRP A 87 -5.53 4.03 3.44
C TRP A 87 -6.93 3.91 2.85
N LEU A 88 -7.70 2.91 3.29
CA LEU A 88 -9.10 2.75 2.87
C LEU A 88 -9.95 3.95 3.28
N ALA A 89 -9.77 4.49 4.49
CA ALA A 89 -10.46 5.71 4.92
C ALA A 89 -10.12 6.93 4.03
N CYS A 90 -8.93 6.95 3.45
CA CYS A 90 -8.48 7.91 2.43
C CYS A 90 -8.89 7.55 0.99
N ASN A 91 -9.70 6.50 0.81
CA ASN A 91 -10.07 5.94 -0.49
C ASN A 91 -8.84 5.55 -1.32
N ARG A 92 -7.94 4.77 -0.71
CA ARG A 92 -6.77 4.19 -1.36
C ARG A 92 -6.67 2.71 -1.06
N VAL A 93 -6.50 1.93 -2.12
CA VAL A 93 -6.00 0.55 -2.07
C VAL A 93 -4.62 0.58 -2.69
N HIS A 94 -3.61 0.04 -2.00
CA HIS A 94 -2.21 0.08 -2.46
C HIS A 94 -2.03 -0.59 -3.82
N ALA A 95 -2.72 -1.71 -4.05
CA ALA A 95 -2.73 -2.44 -5.32
C ALA A 95 -1.35 -2.91 -5.80
N ASP A 96 -0.39 -3.04 -4.89
CA ASP A 96 0.83 -3.86 -5.02
C ASP A 96 1.47 -4.17 -3.65
N LEU A 97 0.66 -4.28 -2.60
CA LEU A 97 1.21 -4.43 -1.25
C LEU A 97 1.88 -5.80 -1.08
N SER A 98 3.13 -5.77 -0.63
CA SER A 98 3.90 -6.95 -0.26
C SER A 98 5.06 -6.57 0.66
N PRO A 99 5.77 -7.54 1.28
CA PRO A 99 6.97 -7.26 2.07
C PRO A 99 8.13 -6.64 1.29
N TYR A 100 8.01 -6.55 -0.03
CA TYR A 100 8.97 -5.90 -0.93
C TYR A 100 8.79 -4.38 -0.92
N ASN A 101 7.62 -3.89 -0.51
CA ASN A 101 7.22 -2.48 -0.53
C ASN A 101 7.01 -1.94 0.89
N ILE A 102 7.63 -2.59 1.88
CA ILE A 102 7.58 -2.20 3.28
C ILE A 102 9.02 -2.15 3.78
N LEU A 103 9.44 -1.00 4.27
CA LEU A 103 10.70 -0.81 4.99
C LEU A 103 10.48 -1.12 6.47
N TYR A 104 11.50 -1.66 7.10
CA TYR A 104 11.52 -1.90 8.54
C TYR A 104 12.73 -1.21 9.15
N TRP A 105 12.53 -0.42 10.20
CA TRP A 105 13.58 0.24 10.94
C TRP A 105 13.23 0.30 12.43
N ASP A 106 13.98 -0.41 13.26
CA ASP A 106 13.89 -0.34 14.74
C ASP A 106 12.45 -0.42 15.29
N GLY A 107 11.74 -1.50 14.96
CA GLY A 107 10.35 -1.70 15.39
C GLY A 107 9.30 -0.85 14.66
N VAL A 108 9.68 -0.09 13.63
CA VAL A 108 8.77 0.75 12.83
C VAL A 108 8.68 0.26 11.38
N LEU A 109 7.47 0.21 10.84
CA LEU A 109 7.23 -0.04 9.41
C LEU A 109 7.09 1.29 8.67
N LYS A 110 7.59 1.37 7.45
CA LYS A 110 7.27 2.45 6.51
C LYS A 110 6.87 1.85 5.17
N ILE A 111 5.65 2.11 4.72
CA ILE A 111 5.12 1.57 3.45
C ILE A 111 5.46 2.54 2.33
N ILE A 112 5.96 2.00 1.21
CA ILE A 112 6.44 2.75 0.05
C ILE A 112 5.77 2.25 -1.23
N ASP A 113 6.05 2.93 -2.35
CA ASP A 113 5.63 2.51 -3.70
C ASP A 113 4.10 2.54 -3.90
N PHE A 114 3.53 3.75 -3.92
CA PHE A 114 2.10 3.98 -4.16
C PHE A 114 1.67 4.35 -5.61
N PRO A 115 2.51 4.31 -6.67
CA PRO A 115 2.08 4.76 -8.00
C PRO A 115 0.91 3.91 -8.50
N GLN A 116 0.89 2.60 -8.20
CA GLN A 116 -0.19 1.69 -8.62
C GLN A 116 -1.47 1.79 -7.78
N SER A 117 -1.50 2.65 -6.76
CA SER A 117 -2.65 2.76 -5.86
C SER A 117 -3.92 3.21 -6.58
N VAL A 118 -5.05 2.66 -6.16
CA VAL A 118 -6.34 2.88 -6.81
C VAL A 118 -7.37 3.42 -5.83
N ASP A 119 -8.28 4.24 -6.34
CA ASP A 119 -9.45 4.69 -5.60
C ASP A 119 -10.59 3.65 -5.71
N PRO A 120 -10.98 3.00 -4.60
CA PRO A 120 -12.00 1.96 -4.59
C PRO A 120 -13.41 2.45 -4.96
N ARG A 121 -13.66 3.76 -4.99
CA ARG A 121 -14.95 4.33 -5.41
C ARG A 121 -15.15 4.24 -6.93
N VAL A 122 -14.06 4.24 -7.69
CA VAL A 122 -14.10 4.30 -9.17
C VAL A 122 -13.52 3.05 -9.83
N ASN A 123 -12.58 2.36 -9.17
CA ASN A 123 -11.95 1.17 -9.74
C ASN A 123 -12.75 -0.10 -9.38
N ARG A 124 -13.37 -0.71 -10.40
CA ARG A 124 -14.18 -1.93 -10.25
C ARG A 124 -13.40 -3.15 -9.71
N ASN A 125 -12.07 -3.14 -9.84
CA ASN A 125 -11.20 -4.22 -9.38
C ASN A 125 -10.60 -3.96 -7.99
N ALA A 126 -10.94 -2.84 -7.33
CA ALA A 126 -10.27 -2.44 -6.09
C ALA A 126 -10.39 -3.47 -4.97
N TYR A 127 -11.56 -4.11 -4.82
CA TYR A 127 -11.75 -5.19 -3.86
C TYR A 127 -10.85 -6.41 -4.16
N THR A 128 -10.75 -6.83 -5.43
CA THR A 128 -9.86 -7.92 -5.83
C THR A 128 -8.39 -7.57 -5.60
N LEU A 129 -8.00 -6.32 -5.84
CA LEU A 129 -6.65 -5.82 -5.56
C LEU A 129 -6.35 -5.85 -4.05
N LEU A 130 -7.30 -5.38 -3.22
CA LEU A 130 -7.20 -5.47 -1.77
C LEU A 130 -7.06 -6.93 -1.31
N GLN A 131 -7.90 -7.85 -1.80
CA GLN A 131 -7.80 -9.27 -1.47
C GLN A 131 -6.41 -9.84 -1.79
N ARG A 132 -5.83 -9.47 -2.93
CA ARG A 132 -4.48 -9.90 -3.32
C ARG A 132 -3.41 -9.33 -2.39
N ASP A 133 -3.51 -8.05 -2.07
CA ASP A 133 -2.62 -7.36 -1.14
C ASP A 133 -2.65 -8.03 0.25
N ILE A 134 -3.84 -8.22 0.83
CA ILE A 134 -4.02 -8.91 2.12
C ILE A 134 -3.50 -10.34 2.06
N LYS A 135 -3.72 -11.07 0.97
CA LYS A 135 -3.20 -12.43 0.79
C LYS A 135 -1.67 -12.46 0.78
N ASN A 136 -1.01 -11.49 0.16
CA ASN A 136 0.45 -11.40 0.15
C ASN A 136 1.00 -11.14 1.56
N ILE A 137 0.35 -10.26 2.31
CA ILE A 137 0.70 -9.96 3.70
C ILE A 137 0.47 -11.17 4.61
N CYS A 138 -0.71 -11.80 4.58
CA CYS A 138 -0.97 -13.00 5.38
C CYS A 138 0.02 -14.14 5.06
N ARG A 139 0.42 -14.31 3.78
CA ARG A 139 1.44 -15.30 3.41
C ARG A 139 2.78 -15.01 4.06
N TYR A 140 3.19 -13.75 4.11
CA TYR A 140 4.42 -13.35 4.79
C TYR A 140 4.35 -13.66 6.29
N TRP A 141 3.30 -13.21 6.97
CA TRP A 141 3.17 -13.36 8.42
C TRP A 141 2.97 -14.81 8.89
N ALA A 142 2.46 -15.70 8.01
CA ALA A 142 2.36 -17.13 8.30
C ALA A 142 3.72 -17.77 8.66
N ARG A 143 4.84 -17.21 8.19
CA ARG A 143 6.19 -17.69 8.55
C ARG A 143 6.55 -17.43 10.03
N TYR A 144 5.86 -16.49 10.67
CA TYR A 144 5.99 -16.15 12.09
C TYR A 144 4.85 -16.72 12.95
N GLY A 145 4.02 -17.61 12.41
CA GLY A 145 2.94 -18.26 13.14
C GLY A 145 1.60 -17.53 13.14
N ILE A 146 1.52 -16.30 12.60
CA ILE A 146 0.25 -15.61 12.41
C ILE A 146 -0.52 -16.27 11.27
N ARG A 147 -1.60 -16.98 11.62
CA ARG A 147 -2.53 -17.59 10.66
C ARG A 147 -3.87 -16.87 10.73
N ARG A 148 -4.19 -16.12 9.68
CA ARG A 148 -5.47 -15.44 9.50
C ARG A 148 -6.04 -15.78 8.13
N ASP A 149 -7.36 -15.82 8.02
CA ASP A 149 -8.03 -15.96 6.72
C ASP A 149 -7.94 -14.61 5.98
N ALA A 150 -7.15 -14.58 4.90
CA ALA A 150 -6.94 -13.38 4.11
C ALA A 150 -8.22 -12.88 3.42
N LEU A 151 -9.13 -13.79 3.05
CA LEU A 151 -10.40 -13.42 2.43
C LEU A 151 -11.32 -12.77 3.46
N GLU A 152 -11.42 -13.36 4.65
CA GLU A 152 -12.20 -12.81 5.75
C GLU A 152 -11.70 -11.41 6.14
N LEU A 153 -10.39 -11.24 6.35
CA LEU A 153 -9.81 -9.93 6.66
C LEU A 153 -10.07 -8.90 5.56
N ALA A 154 -9.94 -9.27 4.29
CA ALA A 154 -10.22 -8.37 3.17
C ALA A 154 -11.71 -8.00 3.11
N ASN A 155 -12.61 -8.92 3.43
CA ASN A 155 -14.05 -8.64 3.53
C ASN A 155 -14.31 -7.63 4.63
N ASP A 156 -13.83 -7.89 5.84
CA ASP A 156 -14.09 -7.05 7.00
C ASP A 156 -13.60 -5.62 6.76
N LEU A 157 -12.37 -5.47 6.25
CA LEU A 157 -11.80 -4.17 5.88
C LEU A 157 -12.64 -3.44 4.83
N TYR A 158 -13.06 -4.15 3.77
CA TYR A 158 -13.82 -3.54 2.68
C TYR A 158 -15.26 -3.20 3.09
N GLU A 159 -15.91 -4.03 3.90
CA GLU A 159 -17.24 -3.77 4.45
C GLU A 159 -17.24 -2.57 5.39
N CYS A 160 -16.24 -2.48 6.29
CA CYS A 160 -16.04 -1.30 7.12
C CYS A 160 -15.88 -0.03 6.28
N TRP A 161 -15.10 -0.11 5.20
CA TRP A 161 -14.94 1.01 4.28
C TRP A 161 -16.26 1.37 3.57
N LEU A 162 -16.97 0.41 2.98
CA LEU A 162 -18.26 0.60 2.31
C LEU A 162 -19.27 1.30 3.23
N HIS A 163 -19.38 0.83 4.48
CA HIS A 163 -20.24 1.45 5.48
C HIS A 163 -19.84 2.91 5.75
N ARG A 164 -18.53 3.19 5.88
CA ARG A 164 -18.00 4.54 6.10
C ARG A 164 -18.33 5.51 4.96
N VAL A 165 -18.26 5.05 3.71
CA VAL A 165 -18.53 5.89 2.53
C VAL A 165 -20.00 5.87 2.08
N GLY A 166 -20.88 5.16 2.80
CA GLY A 166 -22.31 5.09 2.49
C GLY A 166 -22.65 4.30 1.22
N ILE A 167 -21.76 3.41 0.77
CA ILE A 167 -22.00 2.54 -0.39
C ILE A 167 -22.64 1.24 0.10
N PRO A 168 -23.79 0.80 -0.47
CA PRO A 168 -24.40 -0.47 -0.12
C PRO A 168 -23.44 -1.63 -0.34
N ASN A 169 -23.36 -2.56 0.62
CA ASN A 169 -22.47 -3.71 0.51
C ASN A 169 -22.92 -4.65 -0.62
N PRO A 170 -22.13 -4.80 -1.70
CA PRO A 170 -22.46 -5.72 -2.79
C PRO A 170 -22.04 -7.16 -2.49
N LEU A 171 -21.32 -7.41 -1.40
CA LEU A 171 -20.85 -8.73 -1.01
C LEU A 171 -22.01 -9.54 -0.40
N PRO A 172 -22.10 -10.85 -0.73
CA PRO A 172 -23.12 -11.71 -0.14
C PRO A 172 -22.92 -11.77 1.38
N ARG A 173 -23.98 -11.49 2.14
CA ARG A 173 -23.99 -11.72 3.59
C ARG A 173 -23.82 -13.23 3.82
N ARG A 174 -22.84 -13.61 4.63
CA ARG A 174 -22.65 -15.00 5.09
C ARG A 174 -23.87 -15.48 5.88
#